data_AF-A0A1I8I6L1-F1
#
_entry.id   AF-A0A1I8I6L1-F1
#
_cell.length_a   1.000
_cell.length_b   1.000
_cell.length_c   1.000
_cell.angle_alpha   90.00
_cell.angle_beta   90.00
_cell.angle_gamma   90.00
#
_symmetry.space_group_name_H-M   'P 1'
#
loop_
_entity.id
_entity.type
_entity.pdbx_description
1 polymer ?
#
loop_
_entity_poly.entity_id
_entity_poly.type
_entity_poly.pdbx_seq_one_letter_code
_entity_poly.pdbx_strand_id
1 'polypeptide(L)'
;HEYHTKTDEFLEGIQSRITGGIITRFGEVLEGLLVRLARYDETAMFSSILSIAKPTDEIGKEYIEFCSSNLEQIRHHIYDELLVLSLFDSWYSRQIRLIHDWLVKDRAQASLHAYQVTCLGFIVKKVHGDFELQGVTHDVLDTRQYQSLISRIQTEEATQSIKIGEATSSPKPGPKSLLGSMAGSFSSLSNGKLATSGLSSITSSFSNFLPKSSN
;
A
#
# COMPACT_ATOMS: atom_id res chain seq x y z
N HIS A 1 -17.58 48.07 9.78
CA HIS A 1 -16.38 47.24 9.98
C HIS A 1 -16.59 46.18 11.06
N GLU A 2 -17.05 46.51 12.27
CA GLU A 2 -17.26 45.53 13.36
C GLU A 2 -18.24 44.36 13.03
N TYR A 3 -19.30 44.62 12.26
CA TYR A 3 -20.24 43.57 11.82
C TYR A 3 -19.67 42.60 10.79
N HIS A 4 -18.76 43.07 9.93
CA HIS A 4 -18.08 42.20 8.97
C HIS A 4 -17.12 41.27 9.70
N THR A 5 -16.34 41.80 10.65
CA THR A 5 -15.42 41.00 11.49
C THR A 5 -16.15 39.90 12.27
N LYS A 6 -17.29 40.20 12.90
CA LYS A 6 -18.08 39.18 13.63
C LYS A 6 -18.70 38.11 12.70
N THR A 7 -19.02 38.48 11.47
CA THR A 7 -19.58 37.55 10.49
C THR A 7 -18.49 36.63 9.95
N ASP A 8 -17.29 37.16 9.68
CA ASP A 8 -16.15 36.41 9.19
C ASP A 8 -15.64 35.41 10.24
N GLU A 9 -15.50 35.83 11.50
CA GLU A 9 -15.12 34.93 12.62
C GLU A 9 -16.12 33.79 12.82
N PHE A 10 -17.42 34.08 12.68
CA PHE A 10 -18.45 33.06 12.78
C PHE A 10 -18.41 32.07 11.61
N LEU A 11 -18.16 32.57 10.39
CA LEU A 11 -18.06 31.75 9.19
C LEU A 11 -16.84 30.82 9.24
N GLU A 12 -15.68 31.36 9.64
CA GLU A 12 -14.46 30.57 9.86
C GLU A 12 -14.66 29.51 10.95
N GLY A 13 -15.38 29.86 12.03
CA GLY A 13 -15.76 28.91 13.08
C GLY A 13 -16.66 27.78 12.59
N ILE A 14 -17.64 28.06 11.72
CA ILE A 14 -18.48 27.03 11.09
C ILE A 14 -17.63 26.15 10.16
N GLN A 15 -16.81 26.76 9.32
CA GLN A 15 -15.97 26.08 8.34
C GLN A 15 -15.01 25.10 9.03
N SER A 16 -14.35 25.54 10.11
CA SER A 16 -13.47 24.70 10.93
C SER A 16 -14.23 23.50 11.52
N ARG A 17 -15.45 23.71 12.04
CA ARG A 17 -16.27 22.64 12.60
C ARG A 17 -16.73 21.63 11.55
N ILE A 18 -17.13 22.09 10.36
CA ILE A 18 -17.56 21.21 9.28
C ILE A 18 -16.39 20.37 8.79
N THR A 19 -15.25 21.00 8.49
CA THR A 19 -14.03 20.32 8.05
C THR A 19 -13.56 19.30 9.09
N GLY A 20 -13.49 19.69 10.36
CA GLY A 20 -13.11 18.79 11.45
C GLY A 20 -14.09 17.61 11.61
N GLY A 21 -15.39 17.85 11.46
CA GLY A 21 -16.42 16.81 11.48
C GLY A 21 -16.26 15.79 10.36
N ILE A 22 -16.07 16.26 9.12
CA ILE A 22 -15.85 15.41 7.94
C ILE A 22 -14.61 14.53 8.12
N ILE A 23 -13.48 15.15 8.48
CA ILE A 23 -12.21 14.42 8.69
C ILE A 23 -12.34 13.36 9.78
N THR A 24 -13.07 13.67 10.86
CA THR A 24 -13.33 12.71 11.95
C THR A 24 -14.11 11.51 11.42
N ARG A 25 -15.21 11.74 10.69
CA ARG A 25 -16.03 10.65 10.13
C ARG A 25 -15.26 9.80 9.14
N PHE A 26 -14.47 10.41 8.26
CA PHE A 26 -13.65 9.66 7.31
C PHE A 26 -12.53 8.87 8.01
N GLY A 27 -11.98 9.41 9.10
CA GLY A 27 -11.06 8.70 9.99
C GLY A 27 -11.69 7.46 10.62
N GLU A 28 -12.91 7.57 11.16
CA GLU A 28 -13.65 6.45 11.75
C GLU A 28 -13.88 5.30 10.75
N VAL A 29 -14.15 5.61 9.47
CA VAL A 29 -14.29 4.60 8.41
C VAL A 29 -12.98 3.82 8.21
N LEU A 30 -11.84 4.52 8.19
CA LEU A 30 -10.53 3.89 8.09
C LEU A 30 -10.18 3.06 9.32
N GLU A 31 -10.45 3.59 10.53
CA GLU A 31 -10.26 2.85 11.79
C GLU A 31 -11.09 1.56 11.78
N GLY A 32 -12.33 1.60 11.29
CA GLY A 32 -13.17 0.43 11.09
C GLY A 32 -12.60 -0.58 10.09
N LEU A 33 -11.91 -0.13 9.04
CA LEU A 33 -11.17 -1.01 8.12
C LEU A 33 -9.96 -1.64 8.80
N LEU A 34 -9.19 -0.88 9.59
CA LEU A 34 -8.01 -1.38 10.31
C LEU A 34 -8.41 -2.43 11.36
N VAL A 35 -9.54 -2.25 12.04
CA VAL A 35 -10.10 -3.26 12.95
C VAL A 35 -10.50 -4.53 12.19
N ARG A 36 -11.08 -4.41 10.99
CA ARG A 36 -11.37 -5.56 10.13
C ARG A 36 -10.08 -6.27 9.69
N LEU A 37 -9.03 -5.53 9.33
CA LEU A 37 -7.72 -6.07 8.99
C LEU A 37 -7.03 -6.76 10.18
N ALA A 38 -7.18 -6.24 11.40
CA ALA A 38 -6.61 -6.84 12.60
C ALA A 38 -7.09 -8.27 12.86
N ARG A 39 -8.30 -8.64 12.40
CA ARG A 39 -8.83 -10.01 12.56
C ARG A 39 -8.01 -11.08 11.86
N TYR A 40 -7.22 -10.70 10.86
CA TYR A 40 -6.30 -11.61 10.17
C TYR A 40 -5.02 -11.92 10.98
N ASP A 41 -4.80 -11.26 12.14
CA ASP A 41 -3.70 -11.59 13.05
C ASP A 41 -3.95 -12.87 13.85
N GLU A 42 -5.20 -13.10 14.27
CA GLU A 42 -5.51 -14.08 15.30
C GLU A 42 -5.74 -15.49 14.76
N THR A 43 -5.77 -15.72 13.43
CA THR A 43 -6.27 -17.00 12.92
C THR A 43 -5.68 -17.57 11.63
N ALA A 44 -4.75 -18.50 11.82
CA ALA A 44 -4.78 -19.78 11.08
C ALA A 44 -6.02 -20.65 11.45
N MET A 45 -6.80 -20.30 12.48
CA MET A 45 -7.87 -21.15 13.08
C MET A 45 -9.32 -20.86 12.63
N PHE A 46 -9.65 -19.69 12.08
CA PHE A 46 -10.95 -19.38 11.44
C PHE A 46 -10.95 -19.69 9.94
N SER A 47 -9.80 -20.11 9.40
CA SER A 47 -9.66 -20.52 8.00
C SER A 47 -10.66 -21.63 7.63
N SER A 48 -11.11 -22.47 8.58
CA SER A 48 -12.06 -23.56 8.30
C SER A 48 -13.53 -23.12 8.17
N ILE A 49 -13.92 -21.98 8.77
CA ILE A 49 -15.31 -21.47 8.69
C ILE A 49 -15.43 -20.36 7.64
N LEU A 50 -14.34 -19.64 7.33
CA LEU A 50 -14.33 -18.55 6.33
C LEU A 50 -13.74 -18.94 4.97
N SER A 51 -13.18 -20.15 4.78
CA SER A 51 -12.66 -20.61 3.47
C SER A 51 -13.73 -20.76 2.37
N ILE A 52 -15.00 -20.44 2.66
CA ILE A 52 -16.08 -20.38 1.65
C ILE A 52 -16.07 -19.04 0.89
N ALA A 53 -15.40 -18.01 1.40
CA ALA A 53 -15.09 -16.80 0.64
C ALA A 53 -13.57 -16.69 0.51
N LYS A 54 -13.05 -16.70 -0.71
CA LYS A 54 -11.67 -16.25 -0.96
C LYS A 54 -11.48 -14.90 -0.26
N PRO A 55 -10.28 -14.59 0.29
CA PRO A 55 -9.97 -13.23 0.72
C PRO A 55 -10.03 -12.35 -0.53
N THR A 56 -11.22 -11.81 -0.82
CA THR A 56 -11.43 -10.89 -1.91
C THR A 56 -10.72 -9.61 -1.51
N ASP A 57 -9.94 -9.07 -2.45
CA ASP A 57 -9.30 -7.76 -2.42
C ASP A 57 -10.34 -6.61 -2.37
N GLU A 58 -11.49 -6.87 -1.79
CA GLU A 58 -12.71 -6.08 -1.84
C GLU A 58 -12.70 -5.02 -0.75
N ILE A 59 -12.24 -5.35 0.47
CA ILE A 59 -12.17 -4.37 1.58
C ILE A 59 -11.28 -3.17 1.23
N GLY A 60 -10.13 -3.41 0.58
CA GLY A 60 -9.25 -2.33 0.13
C GLY A 60 -9.85 -1.51 -1.01
N LYS A 61 -10.49 -2.17 -1.97
CA LYS A 61 -11.18 -1.51 -3.10
C LYS A 61 -12.37 -0.67 -2.66
N GLU A 62 -13.21 -1.20 -1.78
CA GLU A 62 -14.34 -0.49 -1.18
C GLU A 62 -13.86 0.81 -0.51
N TYR A 63 -12.74 0.76 0.21
CA TYR A 63 -12.20 1.94 0.87
C TYR A 63 -11.65 2.97 -0.12
N ILE A 64 -10.98 2.53 -1.18
CA ILE A 64 -10.53 3.43 -2.24
C ILE A 64 -11.72 4.05 -2.96
N GLU A 65 -12.74 3.27 -3.31
CA GLU A 65 -13.96 3.78 -3.94
C GLU A 65 -14.66 4.81 -3.04
N PHE A 66 -14.73 4.53 -1.74
CA PHE A 66 -15.18 5.50 -0.74
C PHE A 66 -14.35 6.78 -0.80
N CYS A 67 -13.03 6.70 -0.80
CA CYS A 67 -12.15 7.87 -0.85
C CYS A 67 -12.38 8.68 -2.13
N SER A 68 -12.30 8.02 -3.30
CA SER A 68 -12.46 8.67 -4.60
C SER A 68 -13.84 9.32 -4.74
N SER A 69 -14.91 8.65 -4.28
CA SER A 69 -16.27 9.22 -4.30
C SER A 69 -16.40 10.45 -3.41
N ASN A 70 -15.81 10.43 -2.22
CA ASN A 70 -15.89 11.57 -1.30
C ASN A 70 -15.01 12.74 -1.72
N LEU A 71 -13.85 12.49 -2.33
CA LEU A 71 -13.02 13.54 -2.97
C LEU A 71 -13.84 14.30 -4.02
N GLU A 72 -14.52 13.57 -4.91
CA GLU A 72 -15.36 14.15 -5.95
C GLU A 72 -16.53 14.95 -5.35
N GLN A 73 -17.24 14.38 -4.37
CA GLN A 73 -18.35 15.08 -3.73
C GLN A 73 -17.93 16.38 -3.05
N ILE A 74 -16.78 16.40 -2.38
CA ILE A 74 -16.26 17.60 -1.73
C ILE A 74 -15.96 18.68 -2.79
N ARG A 75 -15.30 18.33 -3.89
CA ARG A 75 -15.06 19.27 -4.99
C ARG A 75 -16.33 19.76 -5.66
N HIS A 76 -17.33 18.89 -5.76
CA HIS A 76 -18.59 19.25 -6.38
C HIS A 76 -19.42 20.22 -5.52
N HIS A 77 -19.33 20.12 -4.19
CA HIS A 77 -20.17 20.87 -3.27
C HIS A 77 -19.50 22.08 -2.61
N ILE A 78 -18.16 22.13 -2.56
CA ILE A 78 -17.40 23.23 -1.96
C ILE A 78 -16.66 24.00 -3.05
N TYR A 79 -17.06 25.25 -3.27
CA TYR A 79 -16.46 26.13 -4.30
C TYR A 79 -15.21 26.87 -3.84
N ASP A 80 -14.97 26.96 -2.53
CA ASP A 80 -13.76 27.57 -1.98
C ASP A 80 -12.59 26.59 -2.11
N GLU A 81 -11.73 26.82 -3.10
CA GLU A 81 -10.57 25.98 -3.39
C GLU A 81 -9.57 25.92 -2.23
N LEU A 82 -9.39 27.00 -1.47
CA LEU A 82 -8.44 27.00 -0.34
C LEU A 82 -8.98 26.12 0.80
N LEU A 83 -10.29 26.13 1.02
CA LEU A 83 -10.95 25.24 1.96
C LEU A 83 -10.82 23.77 1.54
N VAL A 84 -11.08 23.48 0.26
CA VAL A 84 -10.97 22.12 -0.29
C VAL A 84 -9.56 21.57 -0.11
N LEU A 85 -8.54 22.34 -0.48
CA LEU A 85 -7.14 21.95 -0.32
C LEU A 85 -6.78 21.72 1.16
N SER A 86 -7.16 22.64 2.06
CA SER A 86 -6.92 22.50 3.51
C SER A 86 -7.60 21.26 4.11
N LEU A 87 -8.83 20.96 3.66
CA LEU A 87 -9.56 19.76 4.06
C LEU A 87 -8.83 18.51 3.56
N PHE A 88 -8.40 18.46 2.31
CA PHE A 88 -7.69 17.33 1.73
C PHE A 88 -6.33 17.08 2.39
N ASP A 89 -5.55 18.14 2.64
CA ASP A 89 -4.29 18.05 3.39
C ASP A 89 -4.51 17.42 4.78
N SER A 90 -5.53 17.91 5.49
CA SER A 90 -5.85 17.44 6.84
C SER A 90 -6.40 16.02 6.84
N TRP A 91 -7.23 15.67 5.86
CA TRP A 91 -7.78 14.33 5.70
C TRP A 91 -6.68 13.32 5.36
N TYR A 92 -5.84 13.61 4.36
CA TYR A 92 -4.69 12.78 4.00
C TYR A 92 -3.78 12.56 5.21
N SER A 93 -3.40 13.64 5.89
CA SER A 93 -2.55 13.59 7.08
C SER A 93 -3.15 12.72 8.18
N ARG A 94 -4.48 12.78 8.39
CA ARG A 94 -5.18 11.92 9.35
C ARG A 94 -5.13 10.45 8.93
N GLN A 95 -5.40 10.15 7.67
CA GLN A 95 -5.37 8.77 7.16
C GLN A 95 -3.99 8.14 7.30
N ILE A 96 -2.94 8.81 6.81
CA ILE A 96 -1.56 8.32 6.91
C ILE A 96 -1.16 8.12 8.36
N ARG A 97 -1.54 9.03 9.26
CA ARG A 97 -1.26 8.88 10.69
C ARG A 97 -1.92 7.64 11.28
N LEU A 98 -3.19 7.38 10.97
CA LEU A 98 -3.91 6.21 11.50
C LEU A 98 -3.27 4.89 11.03
N ILE A 99 -2.92 4.80 9.73
CA ILE A 99 -2.26 3.61 9.19
C ILE A 99 -0.86 3.48 9.78
N HIS A 100 -0.11 4.58 9.91
CA HIS A 100 1.22 4.61 10.51
C HIS A 100 1.19 4.13 11.96
N ASP A 101 0.28 4.65 12.76
CA ASP A 101 0.18 4.29 14.16
C ASP A 101 -0.19 2.81 14.31
N TRP A 102 -1.14 2.32 13.51
CA TRP A 102 -1.51 0.91 13.51
C TRP A 102 -0.38 -0.02 13.04
N LEU A 103 0.32 0.31 11.94
CA LEU A 103 1.32 -0.59 11.33
C LEU A 103 2.70 -0.47 11.96
N VAL A 104 3.18 0.75 12.17
CA VAL A 104 4.57 1.03 12.56
C VAL A 104 4.71 1.14 14.07
N LYS A 105 3.73 1.71 14.78
CA LYS A 105 3.80 1.83 16.25
C LYS A 105 3.24 0.59 16.93
N ASP A 106 1.97 0.31 16.73
CA ASP A 106 1.26 -0.75 17.48
C ASP A 106 1.74 -2.16 17.08
N ARG A 107 2.21 -2.31 15.84
CA ARG A 107 2.60 -3.60 15.24
C ARG A 107 4.05 -3.69 14.81
N ALA A 108 4.92 -2.88 15.43
CA ALA A 108 6.34 -2.82 15.09
C ALA A 108 7.03 -4.19 15.03
N GLN A 109 6.66 -5.13 15.90
CA GLN A 109 7.28 -6.47 16.00
C GLN A 109 6.34 -7.61 15.58
N ALA A 110 5.11 -7.31 15.17
CA ALA A 110 4.16 -8.32 14.75
C ALA A 110 4.49 -8.80 13.32
N SER A 111 4.37 -10.11 13.07
CA SER A 111 4.44 -10.64 11.70
C SER A 111 3.09 -10.44 11.03
N LEU A 112 3.01 -9.55 10.05
CA LEU A 112 1.76 -9.32 9.32
C LEU A 112 1.43 -10.44 8.34
N HIS A 113 0.14 -10.68 8.19
CA HIS A 113 -0.42 -11.58 7.20
C HIS A 113 -0.30 -10.99 5.79
N ALA A 114 -0.06 -11.83 4.77
CA ALA A 114 0.12 -11.41 3.38
C ALA A 114 -1.01 -10.52 2.86
N TYR A 115 -2.26 -10.88 3.16
CA TYR A 115 -3.43 -10.07 2.81
C TYR A 115 -3.39 -8.65 3.41
N GLN A 116 -2.95 -8.49 4.66
CA GLN A 116 -2.90 -7.17 5.31
C GLN A 116 -1.88 -6.28 4.61
N VAL A 117 -0.70 -6.82 4.29
CA VAL A 117 0.38 -6.10 3.60
C VAL A 117 -0.06 -5.68 2.20
N THR A 118 -0.63 -6.61 1.41
CA THR A 118 -1.13 -6.30 0.07
C THR A 118 -2.25 -5.25 0.10
N CYS A 119 -3.22 -5.39 1.02
CA CYS A 119 -4.34 -4.47 1.15
C CYS A 119 -3.87 -3.06 1.56
N LEU A 120 -3.04 -2.95 2.60
CA LEU A 120 -2.51 -1.66 3.05
C LEU A 120 -1.57 -1.04 2.02
N GLY A 121 -0.73 -1.85 1.37
CA GLY A 121 0.12 -1.40 0.26
C GLY A 121 -0.69 -0.81 -0.88
N PHE A 122 -1.80 -1.45 -1.25
CA PHE A 122 -2.73 -0.92 -2.24
C PHE A 122 -3.38 0.40 -1.78
N ILE A 123 -3.94 0.44 -0.58
CA ILE A 123 -4.60 1.64 -0.04
C ILE A 123 -3.63 2.82 0.02
N VAL A 124 -2.46 2.65 0.66
CA VAL A 124 -1.50 3.73 0.89
C VAL A 124 -0.98 4.31 -0.43
N LYS A 125 -0.68 3.46 -1.43
CA LYS A 125 -0.22 3.92 -2.75
C LYS A 125 -1.33 4.65 -3.50
N LYS A 126 -2.56 4.12 -3.46
CA LYS A 126 -3.67 4.70 -4.21
C LYS A 126 -4.19 6.00 -3.59
N VAL A 127 -4.29 6.07 -2.26
CA VAL A 127 -4.61 7.31 -1.54
C VAL A 127 -3.55 8.39 -1.78
N HIS A 128 -2.26 8.05 -1.76
CA HIS A 128 -1.20 9.01 -2.09
C HIS A 128 -1.40 9.61 -3.49
N GLY A 129 -1.54 8.78 -4.52
CA GLY A 129 -1.74 9.26 -5.89
C GLY A 129 -3.06 10.02 -6.09
N ASP A 130 -4.14 9.58 -5.45
CA ASP A 130 -5.44 10.26 -5.56
C ASP A 130 -5.37 11.66 -4.94
N PHE A 131 -4.72 11.84 -3.79
CA PHE A 131 -4.59 13.16 -3.16
C PHE A 131 -3.56 14.06 -3.86
N GLU A 132 -2.51 13.50 -4.45
CA GLU A 132 -1.58 14.23 -5.34
C GLU A 132 -2.32 14.85 -6.52
N LEU A 133 -3.18 14.08 -7.18
CA LEU A 133 -4.03 14.58 -8.28
C LEU A 133 -5.01 15.68 -7.86
N GLN A 134 -5.35 15.70 -6.57
CA GLN A 134 -6.24 16.71 -5.99
C GLN A 134 -5.48 17.98 -5.56
N GLY A 135 -4.16 18.06 -5.77
CA GLY A 135 -3.36 19.24 -5.51
C GLY A 135 -2.74 19.31 -4.11
N VAL A 136 -2.78 18.23 -3.33
CA VAL A 136 -2.05 18.14 -2.06
C VAL A 136 -0.54 18.19 -2.34
N THR A 137 0.17 19.04 -1.61
CA THR A 137 1.60 19.27 -1.86
C THR A 137 2.47 18.12 -1.37
N HIS A 138 3.64 17.94 -1.99
CA HIS A 138 4.62 16.93 -1.57
C HIS A 138 5.08 17.08 -0.11
N ASP A 139 5.06 18.29 0.44
CA ASP A 139 5.40 18.53 1.85
C ASP A 139 4.43 17.80 2.80
N VAL A 140 3.17 17.62 2.37
CA VAL A 140 2.13 16.90 3.10
C VAL A 140 2.10 15.42 2.71
N LEU A 141 2.32 15.10 1.43
CA LEU A 141 2.31 13.71 0.94
C LEU A 141 3.50 12.90 1.45
N ASP A 142 4.72 13.42 1.28
CA ASP A 142 5.96 12.67 1.46
C ASP A 142 6.55 12.83 2.86
N THR A 143 5.67 12.92 3.86
CA THR A 143 6.04 13.02 5.27
C THR A 143 6.87 11.81 5.73
N ARG A 144 7.63 12.00 6.82
CA ARG A 144 8.42 10.91 7.43
C ARG A 144 7.55 9.70 7.80
N GLN A 145 6.30 9.92 8.20
CA GLN A 145 5.33 8.88 8.51
C GLN A 145 4.99 8.05 7.27
N TYR A 146 4.70 8.72 6.14
CA TYR A 146 4.45 8.05 4.87
C TYR A 146 5.66 7.21 4.41
N GLN A 147 6.86 7.78 4.46
CA GLN A 147 8.08 7.07 4.09
C GLN A 147 8.33 5.83 4.97
N SER A 148 8.09 5.95 6.27
CA SER A 148 8.21 4.83 7.21
C SER A 148 7.20 3.72 6.92
N LEU A 149 5.97 4.09 6.55
CA LEU A 149 4.93 3.16 6.13
C LEU A 149 5.32 2.36 4.89
N ILE A 150 5.70 3.06 3.81
CA ILE A 150 6.09 2.42 2.56
C ILE A 150 7.30 1.51 2.76
N SER A 151 8.31 1.95 3.50
CA SER A 151 9.49 1.13 3.80
C SER A 151 9.13 -0.15 4.55
N ARG A 152 8.23 -0.07 5.54
CA ARG A 152 7.75 -1.24 6.28
C ARG A 152 7.00 -2.21 5.37
N ILE A 153 6.05 -1.71 4.57
CA ILE A 153 5.26 -2.53 3.64
C ILE A 153 6.18 -3.25 2.64
N GLN A 154 7.14 -2.55 2.03
CA GLN A 154 8.09 -3.13 1.07
C GLN A 154 8.97 -4.22 1.72
N THR A 155 9.41 -3.99 2.95
CA THR A 155 10.21 -4.98 3.69
C THR A 155 9.42 -6.25 3.96
N GLU A 156 8.13 -6.13 4.27
CA GLU A 156 7.25 -7.28 4.48
C GLU A 156 6.87 -7.99 3.18
N GLU A 157 6.62 -7.26 2.09
CA GLU A 157 6.44 -7.82 0.74
C GLU A 157 7.67 -8.64 0.32
N ALA A 158 8.88 -8.09 0.53
CA ALA A 158 10.13 -8.79 0.24
C ALA A 158 10.29 -10.05 1.12
N THR A 159 10.02 -9.96 2.42
CA THR A 159 10.08 -11.10 3.35
C THR A 159 9.11 -12.21 2.95
N GLN A 160 7.93 -11.87 2.46
CA GLN A 160 6.94 -12.84 1.98
C GLN A 160 7.38 -13.50 0.67
N SER A 161 7.98 -12.76 -0.25
CA SER A 161 8.53 -13.33 -1.49
C SER A 161 9.65 -14.33 -1.25
N ILE A 162 10.51 -14.09 -0.25
CA ILE A 162 11.59 -15.00 0.16
C ILE A 162 11.02 -16.31 0.74
N LYS A 163 9.99 -16.24 1.59
CA LYS A 163 9.33 -17.43 2.16
C LYS A 163 8.75 -18.34 1.07
N ILE A 164 8.24 -17.76 -0.01
CA ILE A 164 7.74 -18.51 -1.17
C ILE A 164 8.91 -19.13 -1.96
N GLY A 165 10.04 -18.42 -2.10
CA GLY A 165 11.26 -18.94 -2.74
C GLY A 165 11.94 -20.09 -1.97
N GLU A 166 11.97 -20.04 -0.64
CA GLU A 166 12.51 -21.12 0.21
C GLU A 166 11.62 -22.37 0.21
N ALA A 167 10.29 -22.21 0.12
CA ALA A 167 9.38 -23.35 -0.06
C ALA A 167 9.60 -24.10 -1.40
N THR A 168 10.21 -23.44 -2.39
CA THR A 168 10.62 -24.07 -3.65
C THR A 168 12.09 -24.54 -3.66
N SER A 169 12.84 -24.29 -2.59
CA SER A 169 14.24 -24.70 -2.45
C SER A 169 14.47 -25.43 -1.13
N SER A 170 14.01 -26.67 -1.07
CA SER A 170 14.60 -27.65 -0.15
C SER A 170 15.00 -28.93 -0.89
N PRO A 171 16.16 -29.54 -0.55
CA PRO A 171 16.91 -30.42 -1.45
C PRO A 171 16.85 -31.89 -1.00
N LYS A 172 16.60 -32.84 -1.92
CA LYS A 172 16.96 -34.27 -1.70
C LYS A 172 16.83 -35.15 -2.95
N PRO A 173 17.37 -36.38 -2.96
CA PRO A 173 18.68 -36.73 -3.51
C PRO A 173 18.56 -37.71 -4.69
N GLY A 174 19.59 -37.77 -5.53
CA GLY A 174 19.63 -38.73 -6.65
C GLY A 174 19.70 -40.20 -6.20
N PRO A 175 19.03 -41.13 -6.89
CA PRO A 175 19.37 -42.55 -6.85
C PRO A 175 20.39 -42.91 -7.93
N LYS A 176 21.36 -43.72 -7.52
CA LYS A 176 22.47 -44.28 -8.32
C LYS A 176 21.95 -45.19 -9.44
N SER A 177 22.51 -45.08 -10.65
CA SER A 177 22.77 -46.21 -11.57
C SER A 177 23.48 -45.72 -12.85
N LEU A 178 24.70 -46.22 -13.12
CA LEU A 178 25.10 -46.91 -14.37
C LEU A 178 26.63 -46.90 -14.56
N LEU A 179 27.17 -48.10 -14.32
CA LEU A 179 28.29 -48.77 -14.96
C LEU A 179 28.81 -48.16 -16.29
N GLY A 180 30.14 -48.07 -16.46
CA GLY A 180 30.78 -48.44 -17.72
C GLY A 180 31.72 -47.42 -18.39
N SER A 181 33.03 -47.73 -18.31
CA SER A 181 33.97 -47.76 -19.45
C SER A 181 34.56 -46.47 -20.06
N MET A 182 35.84 -46.27 -19.72
CA MET A 182 37.05 -46.09 -20.55
C MET A 182 37.07 -45.16 -21.79
N ALA A 183 38.25 -44.52 -21.88
CA ALA A 183 38.99 -44.09 -23.09
C ALA A 183 38.87 -42.61 -23.52
N GLY A 184 40.06 -42.02 -23.73
CA GLY A 184 40.29 -41.09 -24.84
C GLY A 184 40.58 -39.65 -24.46
N SER A 185 41.86 -39.33 -24.29
CA SER A 185 42.43 -37.97 -24.36
C SER A 185 41.94 -37.18 -25.57
N PHE A 186 41.80 -35.85 -25.45
CA PHE A 186 42.36 -34.85 -26.38
C PHE A 186 42.39 -33.46 -25.71
N SER A 187 43.38 -32.68 -26.12
CA SER A 187 43.91 -31.44 -25.53
C SER A 187 43.39 -30.14 -26.19
N SER A 188 43.60 -29.03 -25.47
CA SER A 188 43.54 -27.61 -25.90
C SER A 188 42.12 -27.05 -26.09
N LEU A 189 41.81 -25.79 -25.78
CA LEU A 189 42.56 -24.54 -25.92
C LEU A 189 41.95 -23.44 -25.03
N SER A 190 42.73 -22.39 -24.79
CA SER A 190 42.44 -21.06 -24.21
C SER A 190 40.98 -20.57 -24.28
N ASN A 191 40.45 -19.78 -23.34
CA ASN A 191 40.98 -18.46 -22.99
C ASN A 191 40.28 -17.96 -21.71
N GLY A 192 41.04 -17.33 -20.82
CA GLY A 192 40.48 -16.67 -19.65
C GLY A 192 39.85 -15.32 -20.00
N LYS A 193 38.80 -14.95 -19.25
CA LYS A 193 38.73 -13.66 -18.55
C LYS A 193 37.57 -13.64 -17.56
N LEU A 194 37.92 -13.29 -16.34
CA LEU A 194 37.08 -13.12 -15.17
C LEU A 194 36.37 -11.75 -15.23
N ALA A 195 35.24 -11.73 -14.54
CA ALA A 195 34.26 -10.68 -14.32
C ALA A 195 34.75 -9.26 -14.04
N THR A 196 33.94 -8.29 -14.48
CA THR A 196 33.56 -7.09 -13.71
C THR A 196 32.10 -6.72 -14.01
N SER A 197 31.29 -6.71 -12.94
CA SER A 197 30.17 -5.80 -12.63
C SER A 197 29.96 -4.59 -13.57
N GLY A 198 28.76 -4.10 -13.85
CA GLY A 198 27.45 -4.32 -13.25
C GLY A 198 26.50 -3.20 -13.71
N LEU A 199 25.19 -3.44 -13.54
CA LEU A 199 24.06 -2.49 -13.60
C LEU A 199 23.64 -1.95 -14.98
N SER A 200 22.80 -2.73 -15.65
CA SER A 200 21.70 -2.17 -16.45
C SER A 200 20.49 -3.09 -16.40
N SER A 201 19.32 -2.48 -16.21
CA SER A 201 17.98 -2.99 -16.56
C SER A 201 17.23 -3.83 -15.52
N ILE A 202 16.44 -3.14 -14.68
CA ILE A 202 15.08 -3.60 -14.32
C ILE A 202 14.15 -2.39 -14.43
N THR A 203 13.67 -2.11 -15.64
CA THR A 203 12.47 -1.31 -15.88
C THR A 203 11.57 -2.12 -16.81
N SER A 204 10.72 -2.96 -16.24
CA SER A 204 9.52 -3.46 -16.91
C SER A 204 8.67 -4.27 -15.94
N SER A 205 7.51 -3.72 -15.56
CA SER A 205 6.22 -4.42 -15.57
C SER A 205 5.16 -3.60 -14.83
N PHE A 206 4.40 -2.78 -15.57
CA PHE A 206 3.03 -2.38 -15.20
C PHE A 206 2.27 -1.92 -16.45
N SER A 207 2.15 -2.80 -17.46
CA SER A 207 1.38 -2.52 -18.68
C SER A 207 0.12 -3.38 -18.85
N ASN A 208 -0.39 -4.01 -17.78
CA ASN A 208 -1.56 -4.91 -17.87
C ASN A 208 -2.83 -4.42 -17.16
N PHE A 209 -3.00 -3.12 -16.92
CA PHE A 209 -4.24 -2.55 -16.37
C PHE A 209 -4.84 -1.45 -17.25
N LEU A 210 -5.07 -1.77 -18.53
CA LEU A 210 -6.02 -1.02 -19.35
C LEU A 210 -7.06 -1.98 -19.92
N PRO A 211 -8.37 -1.71 -19.74
CA PRO A 211 -9.41 -2.47 -20.42
C PRO A 211 -9.38 -2.14 -21.91
N LYS A 212 -9.33 -3.17 -22.75
CA LYS A 212 -9.58 -3.02 -24.20
C LYS A 212 -11.05 -2.64 -24.38
N SER A 213 -11.30 -1.46 -24.95
CA SER A 213 -12.61 -1.15 -25.53
C SER A 213 -12.83 -2.06 -26.74
N SER A 214 -14.00 -2.68 -26.80
CA SER A 214 -14.51 -3.34 -27.99
C SER A 214 -15.75 -2.56 -28.44
N ASN A 215 -15.72 -2.17 -29.72
CA ASN A 215 -16.71 -1.45 -30.53
C ASN A 215 -16.88 0.05 -30.28
#